data_AF-A0A8S0R9U6-F1
#
_entry.id   AF-A0A8S0R9U6-F1
#
_cell.length_a   1.000
_cell.length_b   1.000
_cell.length_c   1.000
_cell.angle_alpha   90.00
_cell.angle_beta   90.00
_cell.angle_gamma   90.00
#
_symmetry.space_group_name_H-M   'P 1'
#
loop_
_entity.id
_entity.type
_entity.pdbx_description
1 polymer ?
#
loop_
_entity_poly.entity_id
_entity_poly.type
_entity_poly.pdbx_seq_one_letter_code
_entity_poly.pdbx_strand_id
1 'polypeptide(L)'
;MKWNEGFLVTGTQFAGGVFLGTALMHFLSDSNETFGDLTEKEYPFAFMLASAGYLLTMLADSVISYVYGKQKNNFDPQIQGSRNEKGFVNGIPSHSRLQVKTDTKENLAKHSLTSATSLRDDILLIFALCFHSVFEGVAIGVAETKADAGRALWTICLHKIFATIAMGIALLRMILDRPLLSCVAYAFAFAISSPISVAIGIIIDATTQGAIAD
;
A
#
# COMPACT_ATOMS: atom_id res chain seq x y z
N MET A 1 -26.04 2.19 7.10
CA MET A 1 -25.45 1.41 8.21
C MET A 1 -24.07 1.99 8.49
N LYS A 2 -23.82 2.51 9.70
CA LYS A 2 -22.48 2.97 10.11
C LYS A 2 -21.74 1.77 10.65
N TRP A 3 -20.70 1.31 9.95
CA TRP A 3 -19.82 0.26 10.44
C TRP A 3 -19.05 0.75 11.67
N ASN A 4 -18.75 -0.14 12.63
CA ASN A 4 -17.97 0.22 13.81
C ASN A 4 -16.51 0.47 13.38
N GLU A 5 -16.04 1.72 13.49
CA GLU A 5 -14.67 2.12 13.12
C GLU A 5 -13.60 1.30 13.85
N GLY A 6 -13.84 0.95 15.13
CA GLY A 6 -12.92 0.11 15.89
C GLY A 6 -12.78 -1.30 15.30
N PHE A 7 -13.88 -1.88 14.81
CA PHE A 7 -13.86 -3.18 14.15
C PHE A 7 -13.07 -3.14 12.83
N LEU A 8 -13.25 -2.06 12.05
CA LEU A 8 -12.51 -1.83 10.80
C LEU A 8 -11.00 -1.72 11.06
N VAL A 9 -10.58 -0.94 12.07
CA VAL A 9 -9.16 -0.77 12.41
C VAL A 9 -8.53 -2.09 12.85
N THR A 10 -9.16 -2.82 13.77
CA THR A 10 -8.65 -4.12 14.23
C THR A 10 -8.57 -5.13 13.08
N GLY A 11 -9.56 -5.16 12.19
CA GLY A 11 -9.53 -6.02 11.00
C GLY A 11 -8.36 -5.71 10.06
N THR A 12 -7.97 -4.43 9.94
CA THR A 12 -6.84 -4.02 9.09
C THR A 12 -5.50 -4.39 9.70
N GLN A 13 -5.34 -4.21 11.02
CA GLN A 13 -4.13 -4.60 11.73
C GLN A 13 -3.94 -6.12 11.70
N PHE A 14 -5.03 -6.89 11.90
CA PHE A 14 -5.01 -8.34 11.79
C PHE A 14 -4.60 -8.81 10.40
N ALA A 15 -5.23 -8.26 9.35
CA ALA A 15 -4.89 -8.59 7.97
C ALA A 15 -3.42 -8.25 7.64
N GLY A 16 -2.93 -7.09 8.09
CA GLY A 16 -1.53 -6.70 7.94
C GLY A 16 -0.56 -7.68 8.61
N GLY A 17 -0.90 -8.15 9.82
CA GLY A 17 -0.10 -9.16 10.53
C GLY A 17 -0.05 -10.51 9.82
N VAL A 18 -1.19 -11.00 9.31
CA VAL A 18 -1.25 -12.25 8.53
C VAL A 18 -0.43 -12.14 7.24
N PHE A 19 -0.53 -11.00 6.55
CA PHE A 19 0.23 -10.76 5.32
C PHE A 19 1.74 -10.69 5.59
N LEU A 20 2.16 -9.96 6.62
CA LEU A 20 3.56 -9.87 7.02
C LEU A 20 4.12 -11.24 7.45
N GLY A 21 3.37 -12.01 8.22
CA GLY A 21 3.77 -13.36 8.64
C GLY A 21 3.97 -14.29 7.44
N THR A 22 3.03 -14.28 6.49
CA THR A 22 3.14 -15.07 5.25
C THR A 22 4.36 -14.64 4.42
N ALA A 23 4.60 -13.34 4.32
CA ALA A 23 5.74 -12.81 3.57
C ALA A 23 7.09 -13.25 4.16
N LEU A 24 7.23 -13.26 5.49
CA LEU A 24 8.48 -13.62 6.15
C LEU A 24 8.70 -15.14 6.22
N MET A 25 7.67 -15.91 6.53
CA MET A 25 7.82 -17.35 6.76
C MET A 25 7.75 -18.18 5.49
N HIS A 26 6.93 -17.77 4.52
CA HIS A 26 6.74 -18.52 3.29
C HIS A 26 7.59 -17.89 2.18
N PHE A 27 7.22 -16.70 1.70
CA PHE A 27 7.87 -16.13 0.51
C PHE A 27 9.35 -15.82 0.69
N LEU A 28 9.75 -15.25 1.83
CA LEU A 28 11.15 -14.94 2.08
C LEU A 28 11.98 -16.20 2.32
N SER A 29 11.42 -17.22 2.97
CA SER A 29 12.08 -18.51 3.17
C SER A 29 12.28 -19.23 1.85
N ASP A 30 11.23 -19.37 1.04
CA ASP A 30 11.28 -20.03 -0.28
C ASP A 30 12.26 -19.31 -1.21
N SER A 31 12.24 -17.97 -1.21
CA SER A 31 13.19 -17.17 -2.00
C SER A 31 14.62 -17.41 -1.52
N ASN A 32 14.85 -17.52 -0.21
CA ASN A 32 16.18 -17.76 0.33
C ASN A 32 16.72 -19.16 -0.02
N GLU A 33 15.86 -20.18 0.00
CA GLU A 33 16.22 -21.53 -0.48
C GLU A 33 16.52 -21.51 -1.99
N THR A 34 15.65 -20.88 -2.79
CA THR A 34 15.82 -20.77 -4.25
C THR A 34 17.13 -20.07 -4.64
N PHE A 35 17.50 -18.98 -3.96
CA PHE A 35 18.78 -18.30 -4.23
C PHE A 35 19.99 -19.11 -3.79
N GLY A 36 19.84 -19.95 -2.75
CA GLY A 36 20.88 -20.90 -2.32
C GLY A 36 21.18 -21.95 -3.37
N ASP A 37 20.14 -22.44 -4.07
CA ASP A 37 20.29 -23.44 -5.13
C ASP A 37 20.83 -22.84 -6.45
N LEU A 38 20.48 -21.59 -6.75
CA LEU A 38 20.83 -20.93 -8.03
C LEU A 38 22.19 -20.21 -8.04
N THR A 39 22.83 -20.00 -6.88
CA THR A 39 24.06 -19.20 -6.81
C THR A 39 25.04 -19.74 -5.77
N GLU A 40 26.28 -19.99 -6.20
CA GLU A 40 27.37 -20.47 -5.32
C GLU A 40 27.95 -19.36 -4.40
N LYS A 41 27.51 -18.11 -4.55
CA LYS A 41 27.97 -17.01 -3.69
C LYS A 41 27.18 -17.01 -2.39
N GLU A 42 27.88 -17.11 -1.26
CA GLU A 42 27.33 -16.84 0.08
C GLU A 42 26.97 -15.36 0.22
N TYR A 43 25.81 -14.97 -0.30
CA TYR A 43 25.24 -13.65 -0.10
C TYR A 43 23.72 -13.74 0.06
N PRO A 44 23.12 -13.08 1.07
CA PRO A 44 21.69 -13.20 1.37
C PRO A 44 20.82 -12.38 0.40
N PHE A 45 20.76 -12.80 -0.88
CA PHE A 45 20.04 -12.09 -1.95
C PHE A 45 18.56 -11.90 -1.64
N ALA A 46 17.90 -12.93 -1.07
CA ALA A 46 16.50 -12.85 -0.66
C ALA A 46 16.25 -11.71 0.32
N PHE A 47 17.06 -11.57 1.36
CA PHE A 47 16.94 -10.52 2.37
C PHE A 47 17.30 -9.14 1.84
N MET A 48 18.31 -9.05 0.96
CA MET A 48 18.66 -7.80 0.26
C MET A 48 17.49 -7.32 -0.60
N LEU A 49 16.92 -8.20 -1.44
CA LEU A 49 15.79 -7.86 -2.30
C LEU A 49 14.54 -7.53 -1.50
N ALA A 50 14.28 -8.23 -0.39
CA ALA A 50 13.20 -7.87 0.54
C ALA A 50 13.37 -6.47 1.12
N SER A 51 14.60 -6.12 1.53
CA SER A 51 14.93 -4.77 2.04
C SER A 51 14.78 -3.71 0.95
N ALA A 52 15.22 -3.99 -0.28
CA ALA A 52 15.04 -3.11 -1.42
C ALA A 52 13.56 -2.88 -1.76
N GLY A 53 12.73 -3.92 -1.70
CA GLY A 53 11.28 -3.82 -1.89
C GLY A 53 10.58 -2.94 -0.85
N TYR A 54 11.01 -3.02 0.41
CA TYR A 54 10.53 -2.13 1.47
C TYR A 54 10.89 -0.66 1.18
N LEU A 55 12.14 -0.39 0.80
CA LEU A 55 12.60 0.95 0.42
C LEU A 55 11.85 1.49 -0.81
N LEU A 56 11.55 0.64 -1.79
CA LEU A 56 10.78 1.01 -2.97
C LEU A 56 9.36 1.46 -2.58
N THR A 57 8.72 0.75 -1.65
CA THR A 57 7.39 1.12 -1.13
C THR A 57 7.44 2.46 -0.38
N MET A 58 8.50 2.68 0.42
CA MET A 58 8.73 3.98 1.08
C MET A 58 9.00 5.12 0.11
N LEU A 59 9.71 4.83 -0.99
CA LEU A 59 9.92 5.80 -2.05
C LEU A 59 8.59 6.14 -2.73
N ALA A 60 7.74 5.15 -3.02
CA ALA A 60 6.40 5.39 -3.55
C ALA A 60 5.56 6.27 -2.61
N ASP A 61 5.57 6.02 -1.30
CA ASP A 61 4.92 6.87 -0.31
C ASP A 61 5.44 8.32 -0.35
N SER A 62 6.76 8.48 -0.46
CA SER A 62 7.42 9.78 -0.56
C SER A 62 7.03 10.52 -1.85
N VAL A 63 6.95 9.82 -2.98
CA VAL A 63 6.51 10.40 -4.27
C VAL A 63 5.06 10.84 -4.20
N ILE A 64 4.17 10.00 -3.67
CA ILE A 64 2.74 10.33 -3.50
C ILE A 64 2.62 11.55 -2.58
N SER A 65 3.31 11.54 -1.44
CA SER A 65 3.30 12.64 -0.48
C SER A 65 3.84 13.94 -1.09
N TYR A 66 4.88 13.87 -1.94
CA TYR A 66 5.41 15.03 -2.66
C TYR A 66 4.42 15.59 -3.69
N VAL A 67 3.80 14.73 -4.50
CA VAL A 67 2.83 15.14 -5.53
C VAL A 67 1.57 15.74 -4.91
N TYR A 68 1.04 15.14 -3.85
CA TYR A 68 -0.15 15.65 -3.14
C TYR A 68 0.17 16.85 -2.26
N GLY A 69 1.35 16.89 -1.61
CA GLY A 69 1.81 18.03 -0.83
C GLY A 69 2.01 19.29 -1.69
N LYS A 70 2.43 19.13 -2.94
CA LYS A 70 2.56 20.22 -3.92
C LYS A 70 1.21 20.84 -4.30
N GLN A 71 0.10 20.08 -4.24
CA GLN A 71 -1.25 20.59 -4.53
C GLN A 71 -1.77 21.52 -3.43
N LYS A 72 -1.36 21.32 -2.17
CA LYS A 72 -1.75 22.19 -1.04
C LYS A 72 -1.02 23.54 -1.03
N ASN A 73 0.19 23.61 -1.60
CA ASN A 73 0.97 24.86 -1.69
C ASN A 73 0.56 25.78 -2.85
N ASN A 74 -0.29 25.32 -3.79
CA ASN A 74 -0.78 26.15 -4.91
C ASN A 74 -2.17 26.78 -4.66
N PHE A 75 -2.77 26.61 -3.48
CA PHE A 75 -4.10 27.13 -3.14
C PHE A 75 -4.10 28.12 -1.95
N ASP A 76 -2.99 28.82 -1.71
CA ASP A 76 -2.98 30.04 -0.88
C ASP A 76 -1.86 31.01 -1.32
N PRO A 77 -2.15 31.97 -2.22
CA PRO A 77 -1.45 33.23 -2.22
C PRO A 77 -2.24 34.26 -1.39
N GLN A 78 -1.55 34.96 -0.49
CA GLN A 78 -2.03 35.99 0.46
C GLN A 78 -2.47 35.37 1.81
N ILE A 79 -1.83 35.66 2.94
CA ILE A 79 -1.46 36.99 3.44
C ILE A 79 -0.12 36.91 4.16
N GLN A 80 0.90 37.52 3.55
CA GLN A 80 2.04 38.05 4.27
C GLN A 80 1.61 39.37 4.93
N GLY A 81 1.59 39.39 6.26
CA GLY A 81 1.40 40.59 7.07
C GLY A 81 2.38 40.58 8.25
N SER A 82 3.53 41.22 8.04
CA SER A 82 4.53 41.55 9.07
C SER A 82 3.94 42.06 10.37
N ARG A 83 4.56 41.73 11.52
CA ARG A 83 5.21 42.70 12.45
C ARG A 83 5.78 42.05 13.72
N ASN A 84 7.11 42.07 13.78
CA ASN A 84 8.06 42.20 14.91
C ASN A 84 7.67 41.94 16.37
N GLU A 85 8.60 41.23 17.03
CA GLU A 85 8.97 41.27 18.46
C GLU A 85 8.99 42.68 19.09
N LYS A 86 8.53 42.76 20.35
CA LYS A 86 9.22 43.33 21.56
C LYS A 86 8.23 43.42 22.74
N GLY A 87 8.65 42.97 23.93
CA GLY A 87 7.81 42.85 25.13
C GLY A 87 7.62 44.14 25.95
N PHE A 88 6.69 44.08 26.93
CA PHE A 88 6.75 44.66 28.28
C PHE A 88 5.49 44.28 29.08
N VAL A 89 5.56 44.42 30.41
CA VAL A 89 4.80 43.79 31.49
C VAL A 89 3.65 44.66 32.06
N ASN A 90 2.69 44.00 32.73
CA ASN A 90 1.73 44.43 33.78
C ASN A 90 0.28 44.87 33.46
N GLY A 91 -0.68 44.22 34.13
CA GLY A 91 -1.98 44.78 34.51
C GLY A 91 -3.17 43.78 34.54
N ILE A 92 -3.50 43.23 35.72
CA ILE A 92 -4.77 42.54 36.08
C ILE A 92 -5.51 43.47 37.08
N PRO A 93 -6.85 43.43 37.34
CA PRO A 93 -7.96 42.59 36.82
C PRO A 93 -9.21 43.38 36.34
N SER A 94 -10.17 42.71 35.67
CA SER A 94 -11.59 42.60 36.12
C SER A 94 -12.57 42.22 34.99
N HIS A 95 -13.28 41.11 35.22
CA HIS A 95 -14.68 40.82 34.86
C HIS A 95 -15.21 41.17 33.44
N SER A 96 -15.34 40.16 32.58
CA SER A 96 -16.66 39.73 32.04
C SER A 96 -16.54 38.55 31.06
N ARG A 97 -17.14 37.43 31.46
CA ARG A 97 -18.07 36.56 30.70
C ARG A 97 -17.65 36.03 29.31
N LEU A 98 -17.77 34.70 29.21
CA LEU A 98 -17.94 33.83 28.03
C LEU A 98 -16.67 33.13 27.47
N GLN A 99 -16.39 31.95 28.02
CA GLN A 99 -15.77 30.84 27.29
C GLN A 99 -16.70 30.40 26.16
N VAL A 100 -16.33 30.58 24.89
CA VAL A 100 -16.93 29.86 23.75
C VAL A 100 -15.87 29.64 22.63
N LYS A 101 -15.39 28.39 22.57
CA LYS A 101 -15.23 27.55 21.37
C LYS A 101 -14.20 27.94 20.28
N THR A 102 -12.97 27.44 20.46
CA THR A 102 -11.99 27.21 19.37
C THR A 102 -11.53 25.75 19.28
N ASP A 103 -12.41 24.78 19.53
CA ASP A 103 -12.10 23.34 19.36
C ASP A 103 -12.45 22.77 17.97
N THR A 104 -13.11 23.54 17.10
CA THR A 104 -13.63 22.99 15.84
C THR A 104 -12.58 22.86 14.73
N LYS A 105 -11.53 23.69 14.71
CA LYS A 105 -10.51 23.65 13.63
C LYS A 105 -9.43 22.60 13.86
N GLU A 106 -9.03 22.34 15.11
CA GLU A 106 -8.02 21.31 15.42
C GLU A 106 -8.56 19.89 15.24
N ASN A 107 -9.82 19.64 15.62
CA ASN A 107 -10.47 18.34 15.39
C ASN A 107 -10.74 18.08 13.90
N LEU A 108 -11.07 19.12 13.12
CA LEU A 108 -11.26 19.01 11.67
C LEU A 108 -9.94 18.80 10.91
N ALA A 109 -8.86 19.47 11.34
CA ALA A 109 -7.53 19.28 10.78
C ALA A 109 -6.93 17.92 11.15
N LYS A 110 -7.13 17.45 12.39
CA LYS A 110 -6.76 16.08 12.79
C LYS A 110 -7.58 15.06 12.01
N HIS A 111 -8.89 15.20 11.91
CA HIS A 111 -9.73 14.26 11.16
C HIS A 111 -9.38 14.25 9.67
N SER A 112 -9.11 15.41 9.06
CA SER A 112 -8.65 15.50 7.66
C SER A 112 -7.24 14.95 7.45
N LEU A 113 -6.33 15.13 8.42
CA LEU A 113 -4.98 14.59 8.38
C LEU A 113 -5.00 13.07 8.53
N THR A 114 -5.77 12.54 9.50
CA THR A 114 -5.94 11.10 9.71
C THR A 114 -6.61 10.46 8.49
N SER A 115 -7.65 11.07 7.92
CA SER A 115 -8.27 10.60 6.68
C SER A 115 -7.33 10.67 5.48
N ALA A 116 -6.51 11.72 5.34
CA ALA A 116 -5.55 11.83 4.25
C ALA A 116 -4.41 10.81 4.37
N THR A 117 -3.93 10.53 5.58
CA THR A 117 -2.99 9.44 5.83
C THR A 117 -3.63 8.08 5.53
N SER A 118 -4.88 7.85 5.93
CA SER A 118 -5.59 6.60 5.64
C SER A 118 -5.79 6.39 4.12
N LEU A 119 -6.17 7.44 3.38
CA LEU A 119 -6.33 7.35 1.92
C LEU A 119 -5.01 7.05 1.20
N ARG A 120 -3.92 7.67 1.65
CA ARG A 120 -2.59 7.41 1.10
C ARG A 120 -2.15 5.98 1.38
N ASP A 121 -2.36 5.50 2.60
CA ASP A 121 -2.02 4.14 3.02
C ASP A 121 -2.87 3.10 2.25
N ASP A 122 -4.15 3.38 2.00
CA ASP A 122 -5.03 2.55 1.17
C ASP A 122 -4.57 2.51 -0.31
N ILE A 123 -4.13 3.65 -0.89
CA ILE A 123 -3.59 3.70 -2.26
C ILE A 123 -2.28 2.91 -2.37
N LEU A 124 -1.39 3.05 -1.38
CA LEU A 124 -0.14 2.29 -1.32
C LEU A 124 -0.41 0.79 -1.19
N LEU A 125 -1.43 0.40 -0.42
CA LEU A 125 -1.87 -0.99 -0.31
C LEU A 125 -2.37 -1.50 -1.67
N ILE A 126 -3.22 -0.74 -2.36
CA ILE A 126 -3.72 -1.11 -3.70
C ILE A 126 -2.54 -1.30 -4.67
N PHE A 127 -1.60 -0.35 -4.68
CA PHE A 127 -0.41 -0.40 -5.52
C PHE A 127 0.48 -1.62 -5.20
N ALA A 128 0.78 -1.84 -3.92
CA ALA A 128 1.59 -2.97 -3.47
C ALA A 128 0.94 -4.32 -3.84
N LEU A 129 -0.38 -4.45 -3.68
CA LEU A 129 -1.13 -5.64 -4.05
C LEU A 129 -1.14 -5.87 -5.57
N CYS A 130 -1.20 -4.82 -6.39
CA CYS A 130 -1.07 -4.94 -7.84
C CYS A 130 0.31 -5.50 -8.23
N PHE A 131 1.41 -4.95 -7.69
CA PHE A 131 2.76 -5.48 -7.96
C PHE A 131 2.93 -6.91 -7.45
N HIS A 132 2.40 -7.22 -6.27
CA HIS A 132 2.39 -8.57 -5.73
C HIS A 132 1.69 -9.54 -6.69
N SER A 133 0.52 -9.17 -7.22
CA SER A 133 -0.21 -9.99 -8.19
C SER A 133 0.54 -10.18 -9.51
N VAL A 134 1.33 -9.19 -9.93
CA VAL A 134 2.15 -9.30 -11.13
C VAL A 134 3.27 -10.33 -10.94
N PHE A 135 4.05 -10.22 -9.87
CA PHE A 135 5.15 -11.17 -9.63
C PHE A 135 4.65 -12.59 -9.39
N GLU A 136 3.53 -12.73 -8.69
CA GLU A 136 2.84 -14.00 -8.50
C GLU A 136 2.45 -14.64 -9.83
N GLY A 137 1.84 -13.88 -10.75
CA GLY A 137 1.46 -14.38 -12.07
C GLY A 137 2.67 -14.76 -12.92
N VAL A 138 3.72 -13.95 -12.93
CA VAL A 138 4.96 -14.26 -13.67
C VAL A 138 5.62 -15.53 -13.14
N ALA A 139 5.68 -15.71 -11.81
CA ALA A 139 6.24 -16.92 -11.19
C ALA A 139 5.48 -18.19 -11.61
N ILE A 140 4.14 -18.14 -11.66
CA ILE A 140 3.33 -19.27 -12.16
C ILE A 140 3.61 -19.51 -13.65
N GLY A 141 3.73 -18.45 -14.46
CA GLY A 141 3.95 -18.56 -15.89
C GLY A 141 5.32 -19.11 -16.29
N VAL A 142 6.34 -18.94 -15.44
CA VAL A 142 7.71 -19.44 -15.63
C VAL A 142 7.94 -20.80 -14.93
N ALA A 143 6.92 -21.39 -14.34
CA ALA A 143 7.06 -22.67 -13.65
C ALA A 143 7.54 -23.79 -14.61
N GLU A 144 8.55 -24.54 -14.16
CA GLU A 144 9.23 -25.57 -14.98
C GLU A 144 8.31 -26.68 -15.46
N THR A 145 7.31 -27.05 -14.64
CA THR A 145 6.35 -28.11 -14.99
C THR A 145 4.91 -27.66 -14.78
N LYS A 146 4.00 -28.28 -15.56
CA LYS A 146 2.55 -28.07 -15.40
C LYS A 146 2.05 -28.47 -14.01
N ALA A 147 2.71 -29.45 -13.39
CA ALA A 147 2.35 -29.89 -12.04
C ALA A 147 2.74 -28.83 -11.00
N ASP A 148 3.91 -28.20 -11.15
CA ASP A 148 4.38 -27.15 -10.24
C ASP A 148 3.59 -25.86 -10.42
N ALA A 149 3.27 -25.49 -11.66
CA ALA A 149 2.33 -24.42 -11.96
C ALA A 149 0.96 -24.66 -11.29
N GLY A 150 0.44 -25.89 -11.36
CA GLY A 150 -0.83 -26.27 -10.75
C GLY A 150 -0.81 -26.24 -9.22
N ARG A 151 0.29 -26.70 -8.60
CA ARG A 151 0.49 -26.62 -7.14
C ARG A 151 0.61 -25.17 -6.68
N ALA A 152 1.42 -24.36 -7.38
CA ALA A 152 1.57 -22.94 -7.11
C ALA A 152 0.21 -22.24 -7.22
N LEU A 153 -0.55 -22.49 -8.30
CA LEU A 153 -1.88 -21.92 -8.51
C LEU A 153 -2.85 -22.27 -7.37
N TRP A 154 -2.85 -23.52 -6.89
CA TRP A 154 -3.71 -23.95 -5.78
C TRP A 154 -3.39 -23.20 -4.49
N THR A 155 -2.11 -23.20 -4.09
CA THR A 155 -1.63 -22.50 -2.88
C THR A 155 -1.94 -21.01 -2.95
N ILE A 156 -1.70 -20.41 -4.11
CA ILE A 156 -1.90 -18.99 -4.35
C ILE A 156 -3.38 -18.61 -4.37
N CYS A 157 -4.26 -19.42 -4.95
CA CYS A 157 -5.70 -19.19 -4.92
C CYS A 157 -6.25 -19.06 -3.49
N LEU A 158 -5.74 -19.87 -2.55
CA LEU A 158 -6.12 -19.78 -1.14
C LEU A 158 -5.63 -18.45 -0.51
N HIS A 159 -4.44 -18.00 -0.85
CA HIS A 159 -3.88 -16.72 -0.37
C HIS A 159 -4.59 -15.50 -0.99
N LYS A 160 -4.98 -15.60 -2.26
CA LYS A 160 -5.57 -14.51 -3.04
C LYS A 160 -6.92 -14.06 -2.50
N ILE A 161 -7.64 -14.94 -1.82
CA ILE A 161 -8.88 -14.61 -1.10
C ILE A 161 -8.59 -13.59 0.00
N PHE A 162 -7.56 -13.82 0.82
CA PHE A 162 -7.18 -12.90 1.90
C PHE A 162 -6.67 -11.56 1.34
N ALA A 163 -5.87 -11.59 0.28
CA ALA A 163 -5.43 -10.38 -0.42
C ALA A 163 -6.61 -9.57 -0.98
N THR A 164 -7.58 -10.24 -1.59
CA THR A 164 -8.79 -9.59 -2.15
C THR A 164 -9.70 -9.04 -1.04
N ILE A 165 -9.80 -9.71 0.10
CA ILE A 165 -10.54 -9.20 1.26
C ILE A 165 -9.88 -7.94 1.81
N ALA A 166 -8.54 -7.94 1.96
CA ALA A 166 -7.79 -6.76 2.40
C ALA A 166 -7.98 -5.57 1.44
N MET A 167 -7.86 -5.83 0.13
CA MET A 167 -8.17 -4.87 -0.92
C MET A 167 -9.61 -4.35 -0.82
N GLY A 168 -10.58 -5.23 -0.61
CA GLY A 168 -12.00 -4.89 -0.48
C GLY A 168 -12.28 -3.97 0.71
N ILE A 169 -11.58 -4.16 1.85
CA ILE A 169 -11.69 -3.29 3.02
C ILE A 169 -11.11 -1.89 2.73
N ALA A 170 -9.93 -1.81 2.10
CA ALA A 170 -9.33 -0.55 1.69
C ALA A 170 -10.20 0.22 0.69
N LEU A 171 -10.75 -0.49 -0.29
CA LEU A 171 -11.70 0.08 -1.24
C LEU A 171 -13.01 0.53 -0.59
N LEU A 172 -13.53 -0.20 0.40
CA LEU A 172 -14.72 0.18 1.17
C LEU A 172 -14.47 1.45 2.01
N ARG A 173 -13.27 1.64 2.56
CA ARG A 173 -12.90 2.91 3.21
C ARG A 173 -12.86 4.06 2.21
N MET A 174 -12.28 3.82 1.03
CA MET A 174 -12.15 4.85 -0.01
C MET A 174 -13.49 5.22 -0.66
N ILE A 175 -14.47 4.30 -0.67
CA ILE A 175 -15.79 4.51 -1.26
C ILE A 175 -16.64 5.56 -0.51
N LEU A 176 -16.32 5.81 0.76
CA LEU A 176 -17.02 6.82 1.54
C LEU A 176 -16.74 8.24 0.99
N ASP A 177 -15.62 8.42 0.27
CA ASP A 177 -15.15 9.68 -0.28
C ASP A 177 -15.18 9.75 -1.83
N ARG A 178 -15.48 8.65 -2.54
CA ARG A 178 -15.35 8.55 -4.01
C ARG A 178 -16.51 7.76 -4.66
N PRO A 179 -16.87 8.03 -5.93
CA PRO A 179 -17.97 7.33 -6.60
C PRO A 179 -17.69 5.82 -6.71
N LEU A 180 -18.74 5.00 -6.55
CA LEU A 180 -18.69 3.53 -6.66
C LEU A 180 -17.91 3.05 -7.90
N LEU A 181 -17.97 3.81 -9.00
CA LEU A 181 -17.30 3.50 -10.26
C LEU A 181 -15.78 3.39 -10.14
N SER A 182 -15.13 4.25 -9.36
CA SER A 182 -13.68 4.18 -9.14
C SER A 182 -13.28 2.92 -8.36
N CYS A 183 -14.09 2.55 -7.37
CA CYS A 183 -13.90 1.34 -6.59
C CYS A 183 -14.01 0.08 -7.48
N VAL A 184 -15.04 0.02 -8.32
CA VAL A 184 -15.20 -1.06 -9.32
C VAL A 184 -14.03 -1.08 -10.30
N ALA A 185 -13.55 0.07 -10.75
CA ALA A 185 -12.40 0.15 -11.66
C ALA A 185 -11.12 -0.41 -11.03
N TYR A 186 -10.80 -0.08 -9.77
CA TYR A 186 -9.64 -0.62 -9.07
C TYR A 186 -9.75 -2.14 -8.82
N ALA A 187 -10.93 -2.61 -8.42
CA ALA A 187 -11.18 -4.04 -8.26
C ALA A 187 -11.03 -4.81 -9.59
N PHE A 188 -11.54 -4.23 -10.69
CA PHE A 188 -11.39 -4.80 -12.03
C PHE A 188 -9.94 -4.82 -12.48
N ALA A 189 -9.20 -3.73 -12.28
CA ALA A 189 -7.76 -3.65 -12.60
C ALA A 189 -6.96 -4.72 -11.85
N PHE A 190 -7.26 -4.95 -10.58
CA PHE A 190 -6.65 -6.03 -9.79
C PHE A 190 -7.00 -7.42 -10.36
N ALA A 191 -8.26 -7.65 -10.71
CA ALA A 191 -8.71 -8.94 -11.26
C ALA A 191 -8.05 -9.28 -12.61
N ILE A 192 -7.92 -8.31 -13.53
CA ILE A 192 -7.28 -8.54 -14.84
C ILE A 192 -5.76 -8.63 -14.74
N SER A 193 -5.14 -8.07 -13.70
CA SER A 193 -3.68 -8.08 -13.55
C SER A 193 -3.11 -9.51 -13.48
N SER A 194 -3.83 -10.44 -12.86
CA SER A 194 -3.39 -11.84 -12.69
C SER A 194 -3.29 -12.62 -14.01
N PRO A 195 -4.35 -12.72 -14.84
CA PRO A 195 -4.25 -13.43 -16.13
C PRO A 195 -3.24 -12.78 -17.07
N ILE A 196 -3.11 -11.44 -17.05
CA ILE A 196 -2.10 -10.73 -17.84
C ILE A 196 -0.68 -11.15 -17.42
N SER A 197 -0.42 -11.20 -16.12
CA SER A 197 0.91 -11.49 -15.59
C SER A 197 1.32 -12.95 -15.79
N VAL A 198 0.37 -13.89 -15.71
CA VAL A 198 0.61 -15.29 -16.10
C VAL A 198 0.94 -15.41 -17.58
N ALA A 199 0.22 -14.69 -18.45
CA ALA A 199 0.51 -14.68 -19.88
C ALA A 199 1.91 -14.12 -20.16
N ILE A 200 2.32 -13.06 -19.47
CA ILE A 200 3.68 -12.51 -19.55
C ILE A 200 4.71 -13.55 -19.13
N GLY A 201 4.50 -14.26 -18.00
CA GLY A 201 5.40 -15.31 -17.55
C GLY A 201 5.57 -16.43 -18.58
N ILE A 202 4.48 -16.90 -19.18
CA ILE A 202 4.51 -17.92 -20.24
C ILE A 202 5.32 -17.45 -21.46
N ILE A 203 5.19 -16.17 -21.85
CA ILE A 203 5.95 -15.61 -22.97
C ILE A 203 7.45 -15.56 -22.64
N ILE A 204 7.82 -15.20 -21.41
CA ILE A 204 9.21 -15.17 -20.94
C ILE A 204 9.81 -16.59 -20.94
N ASP A 205 9.08 -17.58 -20.43
CA ASP A 205 9.50 -18.99 -20.44
C ASP A 205 9.71 -19.49 -21.88
N ALA A 206 8.74 -19.25 -22.77
CA ALA A 206 8.84 -19.64 -24.17
C ALA A 206 10.04 -19.00 -24.89
N THR A 207 10.35 -17.74 -24.58
CA THR A 207 11.51 -17.04 -25.17
C THR A 207 12.83 -17.60 -24.64
N THR A 208 12.88 -17.96 -23.36
CA THR A 208 14.07 -18.51 -22.72
C THR A 208 14.36 -19.92 -23.22
N GLN A 209 13.34 -20.77 -23.37
CA GLN A 209 13.48 -22.12 -23.93
C GLN A 209 13.82 -22.11 -25.43
N GLY A 210 13.33 -21.12 -26.19
CA GLY A 210 13.71 -20.94 -27.58
C GLY A 210 15.17 -20.52 -27.77
N ALA A 211 15.71 -19.67 -26.89
CA ALA A 211 17.08 -19.17 -26.99
C ALA A 211 18.18 -20.16 -26.56
N ILE A 212 17.83 -21.22 -25.81
CA ILE A 212 18.74 -22.32 -25.42
C ILE A 212 18.68 -23.52 -26.38
N ALA A 213 17.77 -23.51 -27.37
CA ALA A 213 17.60 -24.57 -28.34
C ALA A 213 18.30 -24.30 -29.70
N ASP A 214 18.89 -23.11 -29.86
CA ASP A 214 19.74 -22.69 -30.99
C ASP A 214 21.24 -22.65 -30.58
#